data_AF-A0A8J2TDQ2-F1
#
_entry.id   AF-A0A8J2TDQ2-F1
#
_cell.length_a   1.000
_cell.length_b   1.000
_cell.length_c   1.000
_cell.angle_alpha   90.00
_cell.angle_beta   90.00
_cell.angle_gamma   90.00
#
_symmetry.space_group_name_H-M   'P 1'
#
loop_
_entity.id
_entity.type
_entity.pdbx_description
1 polymer ?
#
loop_
_entity_poly.entity_id
_entity_poly.type
_entity_poly.pdbx_seq_one_letter_code
_entity_poly.pdbx_strand_id
1 'polypeptide(L)'
;MTNYQVENREWWVERWLELLDSYRFKKRLERARIYAREGNVLSIEFVGAQVLAKVQGSEPEPYQVSLWLDPFSDEDWDYVVATLSQKAIFSAQLLSGQMPDEIESAFISNGLSLFPFSLTDVRSRCSCPDKANPCKHIGAVYYQLGDRFSEDPFVLFQLRGRTKTHILEALRQKRSQNTTPIQPSLPVSETETTKKKRATKASSDLDLASFWQYDQPIESSLVVISPPVDNKTIVDLLGKFPLSYDDAQAVKQFLDTVYPTVSQQAVMSALNATGT
;
A
#
# COMPACT_ATOMS: atom_id res chain seq x y z
N MET A 1 7.48 -24.53 26.84
CA MET A 1 6.82 -24.29 25.53
C MET A 1 5.85 -23.15 25.72
N THR A 2 6.33 -21.92 25.62
CA THR A 2 5.49 -20.73 25.66
C THR A 2 4.97 -20.52 24.24
N ASN A 3 3.71 -20.91 24.02
CA ASN A 3 2.96 -20.58 22.81
C ASN A 3 2.89 -19.05 22.73
N TYR A 4 3.68 -18.48 21.85
CA TYR A 4 3.56 -17.09 21.45
C TYR A 4 2.45 -17.06 20.38
N GLN A 5 1.22 -16.77 20.79
CA GLN A 5 0.27 -16.15 19.86
C GLN A 5 0.83 -14.76 19.57
N VAL A 6 1.65 -14.64 18.53
CA VAL A 6 2.03 -13.33 17.99
C VAL A 6 0.79 -12.82 17.26
N GLU A 7 0.21 -11.75 17.78
CA GLU A 7 -0.86 -10.99 17.12
C GLU A 7 -0.49 -10.70 15.67
N ASN A 8 -1.45 -10.94 14.78
CA ASN A 8 -1.50 -10.65 13.34
C ASN A 8 -0.35 -9.77 12.81
N ARG A 9 0.73 -10.39 12.31
CA ARG A 9 1.83 -9.66 11.64
C ARG A 9 1.34 -9.18 10.29
N GLU A 10 1.83 -8.03 9.83
CA GLU A 10 1.47 -7.57 8.49
C GLU A 10 1.96 -8.56 7.43
N TRP A 11 1.14 -8.82 6.40
CA TRP A 11 1.40 -9.89 5.43
C TRP A 11 2.76 -9.76 4.73
N TRP A 12 3.29 -8.55 4.57
CA TRP A 12 4.61 -8.30 3.98
C TRP A 12 5.76 -8.76 4.89
N VAL A 13 5.56 -8.71 6.21
CA VAL A 13 6.51 -9.27 7.19
C VAL A 13 6.45 -10.80 7.12
N GLU A 14 5.25 -11.37 7.04
CA GLU A 14 5.07 -12.81 6.88
C GLU A 14 5.74 -13.31 5.60
N ARG A 15 5.52 -12.62 4.47
CA ARG A 15 6.16 -12.91 3.19
C ARG A 15 7.68 -12.92 3.27
N TRP A 16 8.27 -11.97 4.00
CA TRP A 16 9.71 -11.95 4.24
C TRP A 16 10.18 -13.11 5.12
N LEU A 17 9.43 -13.49 6.16
CA LEU A 17 9.79 -14.60 7.03
C LEU A 17 9.67 -15.96 6.34
N GLU A 18 8.66 -16.13 5.47
CA GLU A 18 8.53 -17.30 4.59
C GLU A 18 9.76 -17.47 3.70
N LEU A 19 10.32 -16.37 3.17
CA LEU A 19 11.55 -16.38 2.41
C LEU A 19 12.70 -16.95 3.24
N LEU A 20 12.82 -16.58 4.52
CA LEU A 20 13.83 -17.13 5.43
C LEU A 20 13.58 -18.61 5.71
N ASP A 21 12.34 -19.01 5.95
CA ASP A 21 11.96 -20.39 6.28
C ASP A 21 12.15 -21.36 5.10
N SER A 22 12.09 -20.85 3.87
CA SER A 22 12.42 -21.59 2.64
C SER A 22 13.90 -21.97 2.53
N TYR A 23 14.77 -21.36 3.34
CA TYR A 23 16.20 -21.58 3.26
C TYR A 23 16.61 -22.99 3.73
N ARG A 24 17.45 -23.64 2.93
CA ARG A 24 17.88 -25.03 3.11
C ARG A 24 18.57 -25.34 4.45
N PHE A 25 19.10 -24.35 5.17
CA PHE A 25 19.83 -24.56 6.43
C PHE A 25 19.10 -23.99 7.65
N LYS A 26 17.99 -24.62 8.03
CA LYS A 26 17.12 -24.18 9.14
C LYS A 26 17.85 -23.97 10.48
N LYS A 27 18.72 -24.90 10.91
CA LYS A 27 19.51 -24.78 12.15
C LYS A 27 20.42 -23.55 12.18
N ARG A 28 20.87 -23.08 11.01
CA ARG A 28 21.73 -21.89 10.91
C ARG A 28 20.91 -20.62 11.15
N LEU A 29 19.72 -20.54 10.54
CA LEU A 29 18.82 -19.42 10.74
C LEU A 29 18.22 -19.40 12.15
N GLU A 30 17.95 -20.55 12.75
CA GLU A 30 17.49 -20.63 14.14
C GLU A 30 18.50 -19.97 15.10
N ARG A 31 19.80 -20.29 14.97
CA ARG A 31 20.85 -19.61 15.74
C ARG A 31 20.90 -18.12 15.47
N ALA A 32 20.74 -17.71 14.22
CA ALA A 32 20.74 -16.30 13.85
C ALA A 32 19.52 -15.54 14.43
N ARG A 33 18.35 -16.20 14.51
CA ARG A 33 17.14 -15.68 15.13
C ARG A 33 17.33 -15.44 16.62
N ILE A 34 17.95 -16.39 17.33
CA ILE A 34 18.30 -16.23 18.74
C ILE A 34 19.26 -15.05 18.90
N TYR A 35 20.28 -14.98 18.04
CA TYR A 35 21.27 -13.90 18.07
C TYR A 35 20.67 -12.50 17.88
N ALA A 36 19.68 -12.36 16.98
CA ALA A 36 18.93 -11.12 16.82
C ALA A 36 18.13 -10.76 18.08
N ARG A 37 17.42 -11.74 18.66
CA ARG A 37 16.61 -11.55 19.88
C ARG A 37 17.42 -11.17 21.12
N GLU A 38 18.68 -11.59 21.18
CA GLU A 38 19.62 -11.20 22.23
C GLU A 38 20.11 -9.74 22.10
N GLY A 39 19.67 -8.99 21.08
CA GLY A 39 20.02 -7.58 20.91
C GLY A 39 21.40 -7.35 20.30
N ASN A 40 21.97 -8.37 19.63
CA ASN A 40 23.31 -8.24 19.04
C ASN A 40 23.34 -7.39 17.76
N VAL A 41 22.19 -7.03 17.18
CA VAL A 41 22.13 -6.10 16.05
C VAL A 41 22.06 -4.68 16.62
N LEU A 42 23.18 -3.96 16.57
CA LEU A 42 23.35 -2.66 17.23
C LEU A 42 22.72 -1.51 16.44
N SER A 43 22.83 -1.55 15.12
CA SER A 43 22.22 -0.55 14.25
C SER A 43 21.87 -1.14 12.88
N ILE A 44 20.86 -0.54 12.25
CA ILE A 44 20.45 -0.78 10.86
C ILE A 44 20.18 0.58 10.24
N GLU A 45 20.79 0.84 9.09
CA GLU A 45 20.65 2.05 8.30
C GLU A 45 20.38 1.67 6.85
N PHE A 46 19.42 2.36 6.22
CA PHE A 46 19.11 2.18 4.81
C PHE A 46 19.77 3.30 3.99
N VAL A 47 20.72 2.94 3.14
CA VAL A 47 21.48 3.86 2.28
C VAL A 47 21.23 3.48 0.82
N GLY A 48 20.41 4.27 0.11
CA GLY A 48 19.95 3.89 -1.24
C GLY A 48 19.25 2.53 -1.22
N ALA A 49 19.63 1.63 -2.13
CA ALA A 49 19.09 0.26 -2.20
C ALA A 49 19.81 -0.76 -1.28
N GLN A 50 20.61 -0.28 -0.33
CA GLN A 50 21.43 -1.11 0.55
C GLN A 50 21.07 -0.91 2.02
N VAL A 51 21.11 -2.00 2.78
CA VAL A 51 21.06 -2.04 4.23
C VAL A 51 22.49 -2.14 4.75
N LEU A 52 22.88 -1.23 5.62
CA LEU A 52 24.12 -1.30 6.39
C LEU A 52 23.77 -1.55 7.85
N ALA A 53 24.44 -2.50 8.48
CA ALA A 53 24.18 -2.86 9.87
C ALA A 53 25.49 -3.11 10.62
N LYS A 54 25.47 -2.79 11.92
CA LYS A 54 26.53 -3.15 12.86
C LYS A 54 26.02 -4.26 13.76
N VAL A 55 26.75 -5.36 13.82
CA VAL A 55 26.36 -6.54 14.60
C VAL A 55 27.47 -6.89 15.58
N GLN A 56 27.16 -6.88 16.87
CA GLN A 56 28.09 -7.30 17.91
C GLN A 56 28.49 -8.76 17.69
N GLY A 57 29.79 -9.01 17.75
CA GLY A 57 30.38 -10.31 17.53
C GLY A 57 31.23 -10.77 18.71
N SER A 58 32.15 -11.68 18.42
CA SER A 58 33.20 -12.11 19.34
C SER A 58 34.31 -11.06 19.53
N GLU A 59 34.47 -10.16 18.57
CA GLU A 59 35.48 -9.10 18.60
C GLU A 59 34.95 -7.87 19.35
N PRO A 60 35.85 -7.04 19.94
CA PRO A 60 35.46 -5.77 20.56
C PRO A 60 34.78 -4.82 19.59
N GLU A 61 35.27 -4.77 18.34
CA GLU A 61 34.66 -3.96 17.28
C GLU A 61 33.52 -4.73 16.59
N PRO A 62 32.31 -4.13 16.47
CA PRO A 62 31.19 -4.77 15.80
C PRO A 62 31.46 -5.09 14.34
N TYR A 63 30.96 -6.23 13.86
CA TYR A 63 31.05 -6.60 12.46
C TYR A 63 30.12 -5.73 11.60
N GLN A 64 30.61 -5.38 10.41
CA GLN A 64 29.84 -4.68 9.40
C GLN A 64 29.11 -5.69 8.54
N VAL A 65 27.79 -5.54 8.42
CA VAL A 65 26.93 -6.33 7.56
C VAL A 65 26.32 -5.40 6.51
N SER A 66 26.35 -5.84 5.26
CA SER A 66 25.71 -5.11 4.16
C SER A 66 24.81 -6.04 3.38
N LEU A 67 23.56 -5.65 3.15
CA LEU A 67 22.56 -6.41 2.39
C LEU A 67 21.98 -5.54 1.28
N TRP A 68 21.68 -6.10 0.12
CA TRP A 68 21.01 -5.38 -0.95
C TRP A 68 20.24 -6.32 -1.87
N LEU A 69 19.24 -5.77 -2.54
CA LEU A 69 18.56 -6.41 -3.67
C LEU A 69 19.05 -5.74 -4.95
N ASP A 70 18.86 -6.43 -6.07
CA ASP A 70 19.02 -5.77 -7.36
C ASP A 70 17.87 -4.75 -7.51
N PRO A 71 18.20 -3.45 -7.67
CA PRO A 71 17.20 -2.40 -7.82
C PRO A 71 16.52 -2.52 -9.17
N PHE A 72 15.27 -2.06 -9.26
CA PHE A 72 14.60 -1.95 -10.55
C PHE A 72 15.16 -0.76 -11.33
N SER A 73 15.06 -0.82 -12.66
CA SER A 73 15.42 0.31 -13.50
C SER A 73 14.45 1.47 -13.31
N ASP A 74 14.82 2.67 -13.76
CA ASP A 74 13.92 3.82 -13.74
C ASP A 74 12.66 3.55 -14.58
N GLU A 75 12.82 2.88 -15.73
CA GLU A 75 11.73 2.49 -16.63
C GLU A 75 10.76 1.49 -15.98
N ASP A 76 11.28 0.47 -15.29
CA ASP A 76 10.47 -0.47 -14.51
C ASP A 76 9.62 0.26 -13.45
N TRP A 77 10.24 1.22 -12.75
CA TRP A 77 9.53 2.03 -11.76
C TRP A 77 8.45 2.91 -12.37
N ASP A 78 8.68 3.48 -13.55
CA ASP A 78 7.69 4.27 -14.26
C ASP A 78 6.47 3.43 -14.65
N TYR A 79 6.68 2.18 -15.09
CA TYR A 79 5.60 1.22 -15.34
C TYR A 79 4.83 0.86 -14.08
N VAL A 80 5.52 0.55 -12.98
CA VAL A 80 4.87 0.25 -11.69
C VAL A 80 4.04 1.44 -11.20
N VAL A 81 4.59 2.65 -11.23
CA VAL A 81 3.86 3.87 -10.82
C VAL A 81 2.64 4.10 -11.70
N ALA A 82 2.74 3.85 -13.01
CA ALA A 82 1.60 3.94 -13.91
C ALA A 82 0.49 2.97 -13.48
N THR A 83 0.81 1.70 -13.21
CA THR A 83 -0.18 0.71 -12.72
C THR A 83 -0.77 1.11 -11.36
N LEU A 84 0.05 1.58 -10.42
CA LEU A 84 -0.42 2.05 -9.11
C LEU A 84 -1.37 3.26 -9.23
N SER A 85 -1.12 4.14 -10.21
CA SER A 85 -1.97 5.31 -10.47
C SER A 85 -3.33 4.98 -11.09
N GLN A 86 -3.47 3.81 -11.71
CA GLN A 86 -4.74 3.37 -12.31
C GLN A 86 -5.76 2.90 -11.27
N LYS A 87 -5.30 2.38 -10.12
CA LYS A 87 -6.17 1.97 -9.02
C LYS A 87 -6.21 3.05 -7.94
N ALA A 88 -7.36 3.71 -7.81
CA ALA A 88 -7.57 4.79 -6.84
C ALA A 88 -7.25 4.35 -5.39
N ILE A 89 -7.55 3.10 -5.04
CA ILE A 89 -7.29 2.54 -3.71
C ILE A 89 -5.79 2.48 -3.39
N PHE A 90 -4.95 2.03 -4.32
CA PHE A 90 -3.50 1.98 -4.14
C PHE A 90 -2.91 3.37 -3.97
N SER A 91 -3.33 4.30 -4.84
CA SER A 91 -2.88 5.70 -4.75
C SER A 91 -3.29 6.34 -3.42
N ALA A 92 -4.54 6.12 -2.97
CA ALA A 92 -5.03 6.68 -1.71
C ALA A 92 -4.28 6.14 -0.50
N GLN A 93 -4.11 4.81 -0.41
CA GLN A 93 -3.38 4.16 0.68
C GLN A 93 -1.90 4.57 0.71
N LEU A 94 -1.22 4.58 -0.43
CA LEU A 94 0.19 5.00 -0.47
C LEU A 94 0.33 6.48 -0.07
N LEU A 95 -0.56 7.36 -0.55
CA LEU A 95 -0.58 8.78 -0.15
C LEU A 95 -0.87 8.99 1.34
N SER A 96 -1.64 8.10 1.98
CA SER A 96 -1.83 8.11 3.43
C SER A 96 -0.69 7.41 4.20
N GLY A 97 0.36 6.96 3.50
CA GLY A 97 1.50 6.29 4.10
C GLY A 97 1.20 4.87 4.57
N GLN A 98 0.16 4.23 4.02
CA GLN A 98 -0.21 2.85 4.26
C GLN A 98 0.26 1.98 3.08
N MET A 99 0.70 0.76 3.37
CA MET A 99 1.05 -0.23 2.34
C MET A 99 -0.22 -0.99 1.91
N PRO A 100 -0.62 -0.95 0.62
CA PRO A 100 -1.76 -1.71 0.13
C PRO A 100 -1.58 -3.23 0.26
N ASP A 101 -2.65 -3.95 0.62
CA ASP A 101 -2.61 -5.42 0.77
C ASP A 101 -2.26 -6.14 -0.54
N GLU A 102 -2.73 -5.62 -1.66
CA GLU A 102 -2.52 -6.21 -2.99
C GLU A 102 -1.40 -5.52 -3.76
N ILE A 103 -0.49 -4.81 -3.08
CA ILE A 103 0.57 -4.04 -3.74
C ILE A 103 1.43 -4.90 -4.69
N GLU A 104 1.69 -6.16 -4.32
CA GLU A 104 2.45 -7.10 -5.15
C GLU A 104 1.81 -7.29 -6.54
N SER A 105 0.47 -7.24 -6.65
CA SER A 105 -0.22 -7.39 -7.93
C SER A 105 0.19 -6.31 -8.94
N ALA A 106 0.53 -5.11 -8.48
CA ALA A 106 1.01 -4.03 -9.34
C ALA A 106 2.43 -4.30 -9.86
N PHE A 107 3.29 -4.95 -9.06
CA PHE A 107 4.62 -5.37 -9.53
C PHE A 107 4.52 -6.57 -10.49
N ILE A 108 3.71 -7.58 -10.13
CA ILE A 108 3.53 -8.79 -10.94
C ILE A 108 2.95 -8.47 -12.32
N SER A 109 2.01 -7.52 -12.40
CA SER A 109 1.43 -7.07 -13.68
C SER A 109 2.46 -6.45 -14.63
N ASN A 110 3.60 -6.00 -14.10
CA ASN A 110 4.73 -5.46 -14.86
C ASN A 110 5.89 -6.48 -14.99
N GLY A 111 5.67 -7.76 -14.65
CA GLY A 111 6.71 -8.80 -14.71
C GLY A 111 7.76 -8.70 -13.60
N LEU A 112 7.50 -7.91 -12.56
CA LEU A 112 8.41 -7.68 -11.45
C LEU A 112 7.91 -8.36 -10.16
N SER A 113 8.80 -8.56 -9.20
CA SER A 113 8.45 -9.04 -7.87
C SER A 113 9.04 -8.12 -6.82
N LEU A 114 8.19 -7.51 -5.99
CA LEU A 114 8.63 -6.65 -4.89
C LEU A 114 9.57 -7.41 -3.95
N PHE A 115 9.19 -8.64 -3.59
CA PHE A 115 10.00 -9.53 -2.77
C PHE A 115 10.95 -10.39 -3.60
N PRO A 116 12.07 -10.85 -3.01
CA PRO A 116 12.91 -11.84 -3.65
C PRO A 116 12.19 -13.20 -3.72
N PHE A 117 12.48 -14.01 -4.74
CA PHE A 117 11.89 -15.35 -4.85
C PHE A 117 12.61 -16.36 -3.95
N SER A 118 13.90 -16.12 -3.72
CA SER A 118 14.77 -16.98 -2.94
C SER A 118 15.72 -16.16 -2.09
N LEU A 119 16.19 -16.73 -0.97
CA LEU A 119 17.16 -16.04 -0.12
C LEU A 119 18.50 -15.76 -0.84
N THR A 120 18.78 -16.49 -1.94
CA THR A 120 19.95 -16.27 -2.79
C THR A 120 19.87 -14.98 -3.61
N ASP A 121 18.66 -14.45 -3.83
CA ASP A 121 18.45 -13.16 -4.50
C ASP A 121 18.80 -11.98 -3.56
N VAL A 122 18.88 -12.25 -2.25
CA VAL A 122 19.33 -11.29 -1.24
C VAL A 122 20.85 -11.33 -1.15
N ARG A 123 21.50 -10.38 -1.82
CA ARG A 123 22.96 -10.27 -1.80
C ARG A 123 23.41 -9.72 -0.46
N SER A 124 24.46 -10.31 0.10
CA SER A 124 24.91 -9.98 1.44
C SER A 124 26.41 -10.17 1.60
N ARG A 125 27.00 -9.33 2.45
CA ARG A 125 28.40 -9.44 2.91
C ARG A 125 28.46 -9.16 4.41
N CYS A 126 29.42 -9.78 5.07
CA CYS A 126 29.75 -9.53 6.46
C CYS A 126 31.28 -9.52 6.62
N SER A 127 31.80 -8.64 7.47
CA SER A 127 33.23 -8.58 7.79
C SER A 127 33.71 -9.67 8.76
N CYS A 128 32.83 -10.58 9.21
CA CYS A 128 33.19 -11.63 10.15
C CYS A 128 34.05 -12.73 9.50
N PRO A 129 34.85 -13.50 10.29
CA PRO A 129 35.71 -14.56 9.76
C PRO A 129 34.97 -15.81 9.26
N ASP A 130 33.64 -15.92 9.45
CA ASP A 130 32.83 -17.02 8.92
C ASP A 130 32.69 -16.89 7.39
N LYS A 131 33.16 -17.89 6.66
CA LYS A 131 33.08 -17.95 5.19
C LYS A 131 31.69 -18.31 4.66
N ALA A 132 30.78 -18.76 5.53
CA ALA A 132 29.44 -19.12 5.11
C ALA A 132 28.57 -17.89 4.86
N ASN A 133 27.77 -17.94 3.80
CA ASN A 133 26.77 -16.92 3.48
C ASN A 133 25.36 -17.55 3.40
N PRO A 134 24.38 -17.12 4.21
CA PRO A 134 24.49 -16.13 5.28
C PRO A 134 25.25 -16.70 6.50
N CYS A 135 26.08 -15.88 7.15
CA CYS A 135 26.62 -16.18 8.47
C CYS A 135 25.57 -15.88 9.55
N LYS A 136 25.87 -16.14 10.84
CA LYS A 136 24.93 -15.83 11.93
C LYS A 136 24.58 -14.33 12.01
N HIS A 137 25.51 -13.44 11.68
CA HIS A 137 25.30 -11.99 11.71
C HIS A 137 24.37 -11.54 10.58
N ILE A 138 24.59 -12.03 9.35
CA ILE A 138 23.70 -11.77 8.22
C ILE A 138 22.29 -12.26 8.52
N GLY A 139 22.16 -13.49 9.03
CA GLY A 139 20.87 -14.04 9.41
C GLY A 139 20.18 -13.23 10.51
N ALA A 140 20.94 -12.67 11.47
CA ALA A 140 20.38 -11.82 12.52
C ALA A 140 19.78 -10.54 11.93
N VAL A 141 20.48 -9.90 10.97
CA VAL A 141 19.96 -8.73 10.25
C VAL A 141 18.74 -9.10 9.41
N TYR A 142 18.68 -10.28 8.79
CA TYR A 142 17.47 -10.73 8.08
C TYR A 142 16.24 -10.79 8.99
N TYR A 143 16.36 -11.30 10.21
CA TYR A 143 15.23 -11.29 11.14
C TYR A 143 14.89 -9.88 11.61
N GLN A 144 15.88 -9.05 11.89
CA GLN A 144 15.67 -7.66 12.32
C GLN A 144 15.05 -6.79 11.21
N LEU A 145 15.28 -7.10 9.94
CA LEU A 145 14.60 -6.45 8.82
C LEU A 145 13.09 -6.70 8.84
N GLY A 146 12.62 -7.86 9.31
CA GLY A 146 11.20 -8.11 9.49
C GLY A 146 10.53 -7.08 10.42
N ASP A 147 11.20 -6.75 11.53
CA ASP A 147 10.72 -5.72 12.45
C ASP A 147 10.75 -4.33 11.79
N ARG A 148 11.80 -4.02 11.01
CA ARG A 148 11.89 -2.76 10.24
C ARG A 148 10.79 -2.62 9.19
N PHE A 149 10.37 -3.71 8.55
CA PHE A 149 9.26 -3.68 7.59
C PHE A 149 7.91 -3.46 8.27
N SER A 150 7.75 -3.93 9.52
CA SER A 150 6.57 -3.63 10.33
C SER A 150 6.53 -2.14 10.72
N GLU A 151 7.68 -1.56 11.08
CA GLU A 151 7.81 -0.12 11.42
C GLU A 151 7.60 0.81 10.21
N ASP A 152 8.26 0.55 9.08
CA ASP A 152 8.12 1.32 7.85
C ASP A 152 8.15 0.39 6.61
N PRO A 153 6.99 0.05 6.03
CA PRO A 153 6.95 -0.86 4.89
C PRO A 153 7.53 -0.26 3.60
N PHE A 154 7.71 1.07 3.51
CA PHE A 154 8.28 1.71 2.32
C PHE A 154 9.77 1.44 2.16
N VAL A 155 10.46 0.93 3.19
CA VAL A 155 11.86 0.51 3.05
C VAL A 155 12.00 -0.68 2.09
N LEU A 156 10.93 -1.45 1.83
CA LEU A 156 10.91 -2.46 0.76
C LEU A 156 11.08 -1.84 -0.63
N PHE A 157 10.44 -0.71 -0.88
CA PHE A 157 10.63 0.04 -2.14
C PHE A 157 12.03 0.63 -2.21
N GLN A 158 12.55 1.10 -1.07
CA GLN A 158 13.91 1.64 -1.01
C GLN A 158 14.93 0.59 -1.38
N LEU A 159 14.79 -0.66 -0.90
CA LEU A 159 15.61 -1.80 -1.33
C LEU A 159 15.50 -2.11 -2.82
N ARG A 160 14.39 -1.73 -3.46
CA ARG A 160 14.18 -1.81 -4.91
C ARG A 160 14.56 -0.53 -5.66
N GLY A 161 15.16 0.45 -4.99
CA GLY A 161 15.74 1.65 -5.59
C GLY A 161 14.89 2.92 -5.53
N ARG A 162 13.69 2.89 -4.91
CA ARG A 162 12.86 4.11 -4.77
C ARG A 162 12.42 4.36 -3.33
N THR A 163 12.63 5.58 -2.88
CA THR A 163 12.14 6.04 -1.58
C THR A 163 10.63 6.27 -1.62
N LYS A 164 10.01 6.30 -0.44
CA LYS A 164 8.62 6.74 -0.25
C LYS A 164 8.35 8.07 -0.96
N THR A 165 9.20 9.06 -0.76
CA THR A 165 9.02 10.40 -1.33
C THR A 165 8.95 10.38 -2.85
N HIS A 166 9.84 9.65 -3.52
CA HIS A 166 9.84 9.52 -4.98
C HIS A 166 8.53 8.90 -5.50
N ILE A 167 8.05 7.84 -4.85
CA ILE A 167 6.80 7.17 -5.26
C ILE A 167 5.59 8.08 -5.07
N LEU A 168 5.50 8.77 -3.91
CA LEU A 168 4.38 9.66 -3.63
C LEU A 168 4.36 10.87 -4.57
N GLU A 169 5.53 11.42 -4.90
CA GLU A 169 5.64 12.51 -5.86
C GLU A 169 5.23 12.06 -7.26
N ALA A 170 5.71 10.91 -7.72
CA ALA A 170 5.35 10.36 -9.02
C ALA A 170 3.85 10.05 -9.13
N LEU A 171 3.22 9.52 -8.07
CA LEU A 171 1.78 9.31 -8.00
C LEU A 171 0.98 10.63 -8.05
N ARG A 172 1.45 11.67 -7.35
CA ARG A 172 0.82 13.01 -7.42
C ARG A 172 0.90 13.59 -8.82
N GLN A 173 2.05 13.50 -9.48
CA GLN A 173 2.24 13.97 -10.85
C GLN A 173 1.31 13.24 -11.83
N LYS A 174 1.21 11.90 -11.74
CA LYS A 174 0.27 11.12 -12.57
C LYS A 174 -1.19 11.51 -12.33
N ARG A 175 -1.59 11.79 -11.08
CA ARG A 175 -2.94 12.27 -10.77
C ARG A 175 -3.19 13.64 -11.39
N SER A 176 -2.25 14.58 -11.29
CA SER A 176 -2.35 15.90 -11.90
C SER A 176 -2.41 15.84 -13.44
N GLN A 177 -1.75 14.87 -14.07
CA GLN A 177 -1.81 14.66 -15.52
C GLN A 177 -3.10 13.98 -15.98
N ASN A 178 -3.62 13.02 -15.22
CA ASN A 178 -4.91 12.38 -15.48
C ASN A 178 -6.10 13.27 -15.12
N THR A 179 -5.87 14.28 -14.28
CA THR A 179 -6.78 15.41 -14.14
C THR A 179 -6.52 16.32 -15.35
N THR A 180 -6.92 15.87 -16.54
CA THR A 180 -7.12 16.78 -17.67
C THR A 180 -7.93 17.94 -17.09
N PRO A 181 -7.46 19.20 -17.19
CA PRO A 181 -8.36 20.30 -16.91
C PRO A 181 -9.54 20.03 -17.82
N ILE A 182 -10.73 19.87 -17.26
CA ILE A 182 -11.96 20.13 -17.99
C ILE A 182 -11.83 21.61 -18.37
N GLN A 183 -11.09 21.88 -19.44
CA GLN A 183 -11.29 23.06 -20.23
C GLN A 183 -12.72 22.87 -20.69
N PRO A 184 -13.63 23.78 -20.34
CA PRO A 184 -14.90 23.83 -21.02
C PRO A 184 -14.57 24.21 -22.47
N SER A 185 -14.30 23.22 -23.32
CA SER A 185 -14.35 23.38 -24.77
C SER A 185 -15.83 23.47 -25.11
N LEU A 186 -16.42 24.62 -24.76
CA LEU A 186 -17.58 25.11 -25.46
C LEU A 186 -17.14 25.27 -26.93
N PRO A 187 -17.84 24.68 -27.90
CA PRO A 187 -17.71 25.13 -29.27
C PRO A 187 -18.29 26.55 -29.30
N VAL A 188 -17.43 27.55 -29.20
CA VAL A 188 -17.81 28.94 -29.48
C VAL A 188 -17.88 29.05 -30.99
N SER A 189 -19.03 28.66 -31.54
CA SER A 189 -19.49 29.21 -32.81
C SER A 189 -19.96 30.63 -32.52
N GLU A 190 -19.24 31.60 -33.05
CA GLU A 190 -19.61 33.01 -33.01
C GLU A 190 -21.00 33.20 -33.61
N THR A 191 -21.93 33.57 -32.72
CA THR A 191 -23.03 34.53 -32.88
C THR A 191 -23.58 34.82 -34.28
N GLU A 192 -24.86 34.50 -34.47
CA GLU A 192 -25.84 35.51 -34.90
C GLU A 192 -27.09 35.49 -34.01
N THR A 193 -27.23 36.60 -33.27
CA THR A 193 -28.46 37.27 -32.83
C THR A 193 -29.75 36.45 -32.63
N THR A 194 -30.24 36.38 -31.38
CA THR A 194 -31.46 37.11 -30.98
C THR A 194 -31.70 37.09 -29.47
N LYS A 195 -32.05 38.27 -28.96
CA LYS A 195 -32.46 38.64 -27.60
C LYS A 195 -33.30 37.57 -26.87
N LYS A 196 -32.84 37.16 -25.68
CA LYS A 196 -33.70 37.14 -24.48
C LYS A 196 -32.86 37.37 -23.22
N LYS A 197 -33.18 38.47 -22.54
CA LYS A 197 -32.64 38.83 -21.23
C LYS A 197 -32.91 37.70 -20.23
N ARG A 198 -31.86 37.16 -19.62
CA ARG A 198 -31.93 36.75 -18.22
C ARG A 198 -30.61 37.15 -17.58
N ALA A 199 -30.67 38.26 -16.84
CA ALA A 199 -29.59 38.68 -15.98
C ALA A 199 -29.41 37.62 -14.89
N THR A 200 -28.34 36.84 -14.94
CA THR A 200 -27.86 36.10 -13.78
C THR A 200 -27.04 37.07 -12.94
N LYS A 201 -27.75 37.71 -12.02
CA LYS A 201 -27.19 38.28 -10.82
C LYS A 201 -26.36 37.17 -10.16
N ALA A 202 -25.06 37.39 -9.97
CA ALA A 202 -24.29 36.58 -9.04
C ALA A 202 -24.96 36.74 -7.66
N SER A 203 -25.77 35.77 -7.25
CA SER A 203 -26.41 35.78 -5.94
C SER A 203 -25.47 35.12 -4.94
N SER A 204 -24.94 35.99 -4.09
CA SER A 204 -24.47 35.75 -2.74
C SER A 204 -25.45 34.93 -1.89
N ASP A 205 -24.87 34.22 -0.91
CA ASP A 205 -25.47 33.33 0.11
C ASP A 205 -25.99 31.98 -0.40
N LEU A 206 -25.08 31.00 -0.38
CA LEU A 206 -25.43 29.59 -0.26
C LEU A 206 -26.01 29.39 1.14
N ASP A 207 -27.32 29.25 1.26
CA ASP A 207 -27.96 28.82 2.50
C ASP A 207 -27.63 27.34 2.75
N LEU A 208 -26.71 27.09 3.68
CA LEU A 208 -26.28 25.74 4.07
C LEU A 208 -27.44 24.88 4.59
N ALA A 209 -28.51 25.48 5.13
CA ALA A 209 -29.66 24.75 5.65
C ALA A 209 -30.54 24.16 4.54
N SER A 210 -30.63 24.84 3.39
CA SER A 210 -31.39 24.38 2.22
C SER A 210 -30.51 23.86 1.07
N PHE A 211 -29.18 23.88 1.22
CA PHE A 211 -28.21 23.45 0.22
C PHE A 211 -28.45 22.05 -0.35
N TRP A 212 -28.94 21.11 0.46
CA TRP A 212 -29.21 19.72 0.05
C TRP A 212 -30.59 19.51 -0.56
N GLN A 213 -31.40 20.57 -0.70
CA GLN A 213 -32.72 20.49 -1.31
C GLN A 213 -32.59 20.74 -2.81
N TYR A 214 -32.89 19.71 -3.59
CA TYR A 214 -32.89 19.80 -5.06
C TYR A 214 -34.28 20.23 -5.52
N ASP A 215 -34.35 21.36 -6.22
CA ASP A 215 -35.56 21.89 -6.87
C ASP A 215 -35.73 21.38 -8.31
N GLN A 216 -34.69 20.74 -8.85
CA GLN A 216 -34.65 20.07 -10.14
C GLN A 216 -34.21 18.62 -9.95
N PRO A 217 -34.81 17.64 -10.66
CA PRO A 217 -34.27 16.29 -10.67
C PRO A 217 -32.85 16.30 -11.25
N ILE A 218 -31.94 15.55 -10.62
CA ILE A 218 -30.57 15.37 -11.09
C ILE A 218 -30.63 14.71 -12.47
N GLU A 219 -29.83 15.20 -13.43
CA GLU A 219 -29.75 14.57 -14.74
C GLU A 219 -29.38 13.08 -14.60
N SER A 220 -30.21 12.19 -15.12
CA SER A 220 -30.05 10.74 -14.96
C SER A 220 -28.73 10.21 -15.52
N SER A 221 -28.11 10.93 -16.46
CA SER A 221 -26.79 10.65 -17.02
C SER A 221 -25.64 10.81 -16.01
N LEU A 222 -25.85 11.60 -14.95
CA LEU A 222 -24.85 11.83 -13.90
C LEU A 222 -24.91 10.78 -12.77
N VAL A 223 -25.95 9.95 -12.76
CA VAL A 223 -26.15 8.92 -11.72
C VAL A 223 -25.77 7.56 -12.29
N VAL A 224 -24.50 7.19 -12.17
CA VAL A 224 -24.02 5.85 -12.53
C VAL A 224 -23.94 5.00 -11.27
N ILE A 225 -24.90 4.08 -11.11
CA ILE A 225 -24.88 3.07 -10.04
C ILE A 225 -24.23 1.83 -10.63
N SER A 226 -22.98 1.59 -10.27
CA SER A 226 -22.26 0.37 -10.65
C SER A 226 -21.96 -0.45 -9.39
N PRO A 227 -22.09 -1.78 -9.44
CA PRO A 227 -21.66 -2.62 -8.34
C PRO A 227 -20.13 -2.48 -8.16
N PRO A 228 -19.62 -2.58 -6.92
CA PRO A 228 -18.18 -2.60 -6.68
C PRO A 228 -17.55 -3.79 -7.42
N VAL A 229 -16.44 -3.54 -8.11
CA VAL A 229 -15.66 -4.56 -8.85
C VAL A 229 -14.84 -5.46 -7.92
N ASP A 230 -14.57 -4.98 -6.71
CA ASP A 230 -13.83 -5.70 -5.68
C ASP A 230 -14.83 -6.19 -4.63
N ASN A 231 -14.72 -7.44 -4.15
CA ASN A 231 -15.57 -7.99 -3.08
C ASN A 231 -15.37 -7.31 -1.69
N LYS A 232 -14.77 -6.12 -1.65
CA LYS A 232 -14.53 -5.34 -0.43
C LYS A 232 -15.79 -4.57 -0.08
N THR A 233 -16.20 -4.66 1.19
CA THR A 233 -17.35 -3.93 1.72
C THR A 233 -16.94 -2.53 2.17
N ILE A 234 -17.91 -1.62 2.40
CA ILE A 234 -17.59 -0.32 3.04
C ILE A 234 -17.00 -0.52 4.43
N VAL A 235 -17.33 -1.63 5.11
CA VAL A 235 -16.75 -1.96 6.42
C VAL A 235 -15.24 -2.12 6.33
N ASP A 236 -14.74 -2.75 5.26
CA ASP A 236 -13.29 -2.92 5.04
C ASP A 236 -12.59 -1.57 4.77
N LEU A 237 -13.31 -0.57 4.25
CA LEU A 237 -12.78 0.77 3.97
C LEU A 237 -12.73 1.69 5.20
N LEU A 238 -13.61 1.47 6.19
CA LEU A 238 -13.71 2.31 7.38
C LEU A 238 -12.61 2.05 8.43
N GLY A 239 -11.80 1.00 8.23
CA GLY A 239 -10.70 0.67 9.11
C GLY A 239 -11.14 -0.03 10.41
N LYS A 240 -10.30 0.02 11.45
CA LYS A 240 -10.55 -0.68 12.72
C LYS A 240 -11.67 -0.01 13.51
N PHE A 241 -12.60 -0.81 14.03
CA PHE A 241 -13.64 -0.32 14.93
C PHE A 241 -13.04 0.19 16.25
N PRO A 242 -13.52 1.31 16.80
CA PRO A 242 -13.09 1.83 18.10
C PRO A 242 -13.76 1.06 19.26
N LEU A 243 -13.67 -0.27 19.24
CA LEU A 243 -14.26 -1.20 20.21
C LEU A 243 -13.18 -2.13 20.78
N SER A 244 -13.52 -2.88 21.83
CA SER A 244 -12.68 -3.98 22.31
C SER A 244 -12.49 -5.02 21.18
N TYR A 245 -11.43 -5.82 21.24
CA TYR A 245 -11.13 -6.79 20.16
C TYR A 245 -12.30 -7.77 19.92
N ASP A 246 -12.85 -8.34 20.99
CA ASP A 246 -13.94 -9.32 20.90
C ASP A 246 -15.21 -8.69 20.34
N ASP A 247 -15.54 -7.47 20.78
CA ASP A 247 -16.71 -6.73 20.29
C ASP A 247 -16.53 -6.30 18.82
N ALA A 248 -15.33 -5.84 18.46
CA ALA A 248 -15.00 -5.44 17.09
C ALA A 248 -15.12 -6.63 16.13
N GLN A 249 -14.67 -7.83 16.53
CA GLN A 249 -14.83 -9.05 15.73
C GLN A 249 -16.29 -9.46 15.59
N ALA A 250 -17.06 -9.44 16.68
CA ALA A 250 -18.49 -9.76 16.64
C ALA A 250 -19.27 -8.81 15.71
N VAL A 251 -19.00 -7.50 15.81
CA VAL A 251 -19.61 -6.49 14.94
C VAL A 251 -19.19 -6.68 13.49
N LYS A 252 -17.89 -6.90 13.23
CA LYS A 252 -17.40 -7.16 11.87
C LYS A 252 -18.07 -8.37 11.24
N GLN A 253 -18.13 -9.49 11.96
CA GLN A 253 -18.73 -10.73 11.47
C GLN A 253 -20.22 -10.59 11.15
N PHE A 254 -20.96 -9.84 11.99
CA PHE A 254 -22.35 -9.53 11.71
C PHE A 254 -22.50 -8.67 10.44
N LEU A 255 -21.72 -7.60 10.32
CA LEU A 255 -21.79 -6.71 9.17
C LEU A 255 -21.34 -7.39 7.88
N ASP A 256 -20.29 -8.22 7.90
CA ASP A 256 -19.84 -9.00 6.74
C ASP A 256 -20.96 -9.91 6.19
N THR A 257 -21.88 -10.34 7.05
CA THR A 257 -23.05 -11.16 6.65
C THR A 257 -24.17 -10.31 6.05
N VAL A 258 -24.46 -9.15 6.63
CA VAL A 258 -25.62 -8.32 6.26
C VAL A 258 -25.31 -7.44 5.04
N TYR A 259 -24.09 -6.91 4.95
CA TYR A 259 -23.71 -5.89 3.98
C TYR A 259 -23.89 -6.32 2.51
N PRO A 260 -23.51 -7.54 2.09
CA PRO A 260 -23.73 -7.98 0.71
C PRO A 260 -25.22 -8.04 0.35
N THR A 261 -26.05 -8.53 1.28
CA THR A 261 -27.51 -8.66 1.08
C THR A 261 -28.17 -7.31 0.91
N VAL A 262 -27.85 -6.36 1.79
CA VAL A 262 -28.38 -4.99 1.73
C VAL A 262 -27.90 -4.27 0.47
N SER A 263 -26.63 -4.42 0.12
CA SER A 263 -26.05 -3.81 -1.09
C SER A 263 -26.73 -4.31 -2.36
N GLN A 264 -26.97 -5.62 -2.46
CA GLN A 264 -27.68 -6.21 -3.58
C GLN A 264 -29.12 -5.68 -3.69
N GLN A 265 -29.86 -5.62 -2.58
CA GLN A 265 -31.22 -5.08 -2.56
C GLN A 265 -31.28 -3.59 -2.89
N ALA A 266 -30.29 -2.80 -2.45
CA ALA A 266 -30.18 -1.38 -2.76
C ALA A 266 -29.94 -1.16 -4.26
N VAL A 267 -29.04 -1.92 -4.88
CA VAL A 267 -28.79 -1.88 -6.33
C VAL A 267 -30.05 -2.28 -7.11
N MET A 268 -30.73 -3.36 -6.70
CA MET A 268 -31.98 -3.77 -7.33
C MET A 268 -33.07 -2.70 -7.23
N SER A 269 -33.23 -2.07 -6.07
CA SER A 269 -34.20 -0.99 -5.87
C SER A 269 -33.87 0.23 -6.71
N ALA A 270 -32.57 0.59 -6.82
CA ALA A 270 -32.14 1.75 -7.56
C ALA A 270 -32.24 1.56 -9.08
N LEU A 271 -31.93 0.37 -9.60
CA LEU A 271 -32.13 0.03 -11.03
C LEU A 271 -33.61 0.00 -11.42
N ASN A 272 -34.48 -0.42 -10.51
CA ASN A 272 -35.93 -0.42 -10.74
C ASN A 272 -36.52 1.00 -10.68
N ALA A 273 -35.93 1.92 -9.91
CA ALA A 273 -36.37 3.30 -9.80
C ALA A 273 -36.05 4.16 -11.05
N THR A 274 -35.10 3.74 -11.88
CA THR A 274 -34.75 4.41 -13.15
C THR A 274 -35.66 4.04 -14.33
N GLY A 275 -36.69 3.22 -14.12
CA GLY A 275 -37.55 2.65 -15.18
C GLY A 275 -38.95 3.25 -15.34
N THR A 276 -39.32 4.32 -14.63
CA THR A 276 -40.62 5.02 -14.72
C THR A 276 -40.43 6.52 -14.86
#